data_AF-A0A0F3GRI6-F1
#
_entry.id   AF-A0A0F3GRI6-F1
#
_cell.length_a   1.000
_cell.length_b   1.000
_cell.length_c   1.000
_cell.angle_alpha   90.00
_cell.angle_beta   90.00
_cell.angle_gamma   90.00
#
_symmetry.space_group_name_H-M   'P 1'
#
loop_
_entity.id
_entity.type
_entity.pdbx_description
1 polymer ?
#
loop_
_entity_poly.entity_id
_entity_poly.type
_entity_poly.pdbx_seq_one_letter_code
_entity_poly.pdbx_strand_id
1 'polypeptide(L)'
;MDTWLEANFDPITHMPLDGFQHFSGDKNYFREHLKRSRNSAFVQDQYDITDMLTLTTGARLESYNDAGQGVSPMVSLLYKPHKQHV
;
A
#
# COMPACT_ATOMS: atom_id res chain seq x y z
N MET A 1 12.85 12.66 -4.19
CA MET A 1 13.42 12.23 -2.90
C MET A 1 14.67 11.46 -3.24
N ASP A 2 15.79 11.81 -2.64
CA ASP A 2 17.02 11.05 -2.83
C ASP A 2 16.90 9.74 -2.06
N THR A 3 17.27 8.63 -2.70
CA THR A 3 17.24 7.29 -2.11
C THR A 3 18.65 6.76 -2.17
N TRP A 4 19.17 6.27 -1.05
CA TRP A 4 20.52 5.74 -0.94
C TRP A 4 20.50 4.46 -0.12
N LEU A 5 21.48 3.60 -0.34
CA LEU A 5 21.75 2.45 0.50
C LEU A 5 22.75 2.86 1.59
N GLU A 6 22.43 2.59 2.85
CA GLU A 6 23.37 2.71 3.95
C GLU A 6 23.89 1.32 4.33
N ALA A 7 25.20 1.09 4.17
CA ALA A 7 25.82 -0.21 4.43
C ALA A 7 27.27 -0.07 4.89
N ASN A 8 27.77 -1.07 5.62
CA ASN A 8 29.16 -1.19 6.05
C ASN A 8 29.93 -2.27 5.27
N PHE A 9 29.49 -2.56 4.04
CA PHE A 9 30.17 -3.42 3.09
C PHE A 9 30.02 -2.85 1.68
N ASP A 10 30.94 -3.16 0.77
CA ASP A 10 30.84 -2.76 -0.63
C ASP A 10 29.76 -3.59 -1.34
N PRO A 11 28.71 -2.98 -1.92
CA PRO A 11 27.59 -3.72 -2.52
C PRO A 11 27.93 -4.52 -3.79
N ILE A 12 29.11 -4.31 -4.40
CA ILE A 12 29.58 -5.01 -5.59
C ILE A 12 30.56 -6.13 -5.20
N THR A 13 31.55 -5.80 -4.36
CA THR A 13 32.62 -6.76 -4.00
C THR A 13 32.30 -7.57 -2.74
N HIS A 14 31.28 -7.17 -1.98
CA HIS A 14 30.86 -7.76 -0.71
C HIS A 14 31.93 -7.74 0.39
N MET A 15 32.97 -6.92 0.22
CA MET A 15 34.01 -6.76 1.24
C MET A 15 33.54 -5.82 2.35
N PRO A 16 33.88 -6.09 3.61
CA PRO A 16 33.57 -5.19 4.73
C PRO A 16 34.27 -3.85 4.55
N LEU A 17 33.63 -2.79 5.02
CA LEU A 17 34.15 -1.43 5.06
C LEU A 17 34.38 -1.02 6.52
N ASP A 18 35.26 -0.05 6.73
CA ASP A 18 35.63 0.44 8.05
C ASP A 18 34.47 1.14 8.80
N GLY A 19 33.35 1.40 8.12
CA GLY A 19 32.15 2.00 8.69
C GLY A 19 30.99 2.07 7.70
N PHE A 20 29.84 2.58 8.16
CA PHE A 20 28.68 2.83 7.32
C PHE A 20 28.94 3.95 6.32
N GLN A 21 28.52 3.73 5.08
CA GLN A 21 28.60 4.71 3.99
C GLN A 21 27.26 4.76 3.25
N HIS A 22 26.99 5.89 2.61
CA HIS A 22 25.86 6.06 1.70
C HIS A 22 26.29 5.73 0.27
N PHE A 23 25.55 4.83 -0.36
CA PHE A 23 25.75 4.44 -1.76
C PHE A 23 24.58 4.92 -2.62
N SER A 24 24.93 5.52 -3.76
CA SER A 24 24.00 5.88 -4.82
C SER A 24 24.43 5.28 -6.18
N GLY A 25 23.58 5.38 -7.20
CA GLY A 25 23.83 4.86 -8.55
C GLY A 25 23.98 3.34 -8.57
N ASP A 26 25.01 2.84 -9.28
CA ASP A 26 25.23 1.39 -9.48
C ASP A 26 25.51 0.61 -8.20
N LYS A 27 25.93 1.29 -7.12
CA LYS A 27 26.16 0.68 -5.80
C LYS A 27 24.92 0.72 -4.90
N ASN A 28 23.81 1.27 -5.38
CA ASN A 28 22.57 1.29 -4.63
C ASN A 28 21.64 0.14 -5.07
N TYR A 29 21.26 -0.70 -4.13
CA TYR A 29 20.25 -1.74 -4.38
C TYR A 29 18.84 -1.17 -4.52
N PHE A 30 18.59 0.01 -3.94
CA PHE A 30 17.32 0.69 -4.07
C PHE A 30 17.25 1.43 -5.39
N ARG A 31 16.07 1.42 -6.02
CA ARG A 31 15.81 2.20 -7.22
C ARG A 31 15.75 3.69 -6.88
N GLU A 32 16.64 4.45 -7.50
CA GLU A 32 16.70 5.91 -7.34
C GLU A 32 15.72 6.63 -8.25
N HIS A 33 15.44 7.90 -7.90
CA HIS A 33 14.61 8.81 -8.69
C HIS A 33 13.18 8.30 -8.98
N LEU A 34 12.68 7.34 -8.20
CA LEU A 34 11.30 6.90 -8.29
C LEU A 34 10.34 8.04 -7.90
N LYS A 35 9.42 8.36 -8.80
CA LYS A 35 8.31 9.27 -8.55
C LYS A 35 7.00 8.50 -8.72
N ARG A 36 6.30 8.25 -7.63
CA ARG A 36 5.00 7.56 -7.62
C ARG A 36 3.85 8.56 -7.75
N SER A 37 2.95 8.32 -8.70
CA SER A 37 1.65 8.97 -8.80
C SER A 37 0.56 7.91 -8.73
N ARG A 38 -0.54 8.22 -8.04
CA ARG A 38 -1.69 7.33 -7.87
C ARG A 38 -2.98 8.01 -8.32
N ASN A 39 -3.74 7.31 -9.15
CA ASN A 39 -5.14 7.62 -9.42
C ASN A 39 -6.02 6.52 -8.82
N SER A 40 -7.14 6.91 -8.21
CA SER A 40 -8.04 5.95 -7.59
C SER A 40 -9.50 6.34 -7.76
N ALA A 41 -10.35 5.34 -7.95
CA ALA A 41 -11.80 5.49 -7.96
C ALA A 41 -12.40 4.43 -7.03
N PHE A 42 -13.55 4.71 -6.41
CA PHE A 42 -14.24 3.74 -5.59
C PHE A 42 -15.74 3.82 -5.80
N VAL A 43 -16.40 2.68 -5.60
CA VAL A 43 -17.85 2.56 -5.49
C VAL A 43 -18.16 1.77 -4.24
N GLN A 44 -19.13 2.22 -3.47
CA GLN A 44 -19.61 1.55 -2.27
C GLN A 44 -21.11 1.73 -2.17
N ASP A 45 -21.79 0.68 -1.74
CA ASP A 45 -23.21 0.69 -1.47
C ASP A 45 -23.52 -0.05 -0.17
N GLN A 46 -24.61 0.35 0.49
CA GLN A 46 -25.06 -0.23 1.73
C GLN A 46 -26.51 -0.70 1.58
N TYR A 47 -26.74 -1.96 1.96
CA TYR A 47 -28.02 -2.63 1.88
C TYR A 47 -28.50 -2.97 3.28
N ASP A 48 -29.63 -2.40 3.68
CA ASP A 48 -30.37 -2.89 4.83
C ASP A 48 -31.15 -4.15 4.40
N ILE A 49 -30.57 -5.32 4.68
CA ILE A 49 -31.15 -6.62 4.33
C ILE A 49 -32.36 -6.90 5.23
N THR A 50 -32.25 -6.56 6.51
CA THR A 50 -33.33 -6.56 7.51
C THR A 50 -33.11 -5.43 8.51
N ASP A 51 -34.07 -5.17 9.41
CA ASP A 51 -33.90 -4.24 10.54
C ASP A 51 -32.66 -4.54 11.41
N MET A 52 -32.16 -5.77 11.37
CA MET A 52 -31.06 -6.27 12.20
C MET A 52 -29.80 -6.59 11.40
N LEU A 53 -29.84 -6.52 10.07
CA LEU A 53 -28.75 -6.95 9.20
C LEU A 53 -28.47 -5.92 8.12
N THR A 54 -27.29 -5.32 8.17
CA THR A 54 -26.82 -4.40 7.14
C THR A 54 -25.58 -4.99 6.47
N LEU A 55 -25.59 -5.04 5.14
CA LEU A 55 -24.47 -5.45 4.30
C LEU A 55 -23.91 -4.20 3.61
N THR A 56 -22.60 -4.00 3.66
CA THR A 56 -21.91 -2.98 2.85
C THR A 56 -20.98 -3.70 1.88
N THR A 57 -21.07 -3.37 0.60
CA THR A 57 -20.15 -3.88 -0.42
C THR A 57 -19.54 -2.72 -1.19
N GLY A 58 -18.34 -2.93 -1.70
CA GLY A 58 -17.68 -1.93 -2.52
C GLY A 58 -16.42 -2.47 -3.17
N ALA A 59 -15.85 -1.64 -4.03
CA ALA A 59 -14.56 -1.90 -4.63
C ALA A 59 -13.83 -0.58 -4.85
N ARG A 60 -12.51 -0.62 -4.68
CA ARG A 60 -11.61 0.48 -5.03
C ARG A 60 -10.71 0.05 -6.17
N LEU A 61 -10.67 0.84 -7.23
CA LEU A 61 -9.69 0.73 -8.30
C LEU A 61 -8.53 1.66 -7.98
N GLU A 62 -7.31 1.16 -8.07
CA GLU A 62 -6.09 1.93 -7.90
C GLU A 62 -5.18 1.74 -9.11
N SER A 63 -4.58 2.83 -9.58
CA SER A 63 -3.56 2.81 -10.63
C SER A 63 -2.35 3.60 -10.16
N TYR A 64 -1.22 2.91 -10.09
CA TYR A 64 0.09 3.42 -9.79
C TYR A 64 0.93 3.44 -11.07
N ASN A 65 1.65 4.53 -11.32
CA ASN A 65 2.54 4.63 -12.49
C ASN A 65 3.76 3.68 -12.41
N ASP A 66 4.10 3.19 -11.22
CA ASP A 66 5.27 2.36 -10.94
C ASP A 66 4.94 0.93 -10.49
N ALA A 67 3.69 0.67 -10.07
CA ALA A 67 3.22 -0.62 -9.56
C ALA A 67 2.02 -1.21 -10.33
N GLY A 68 1.51 -0.51 -11.35
CA GLY A 68 0.41 -0.97 -12.19
C GLY A 68 -0.98 -0.74 -11.57
N GLN A 69 -1.94 -1.56 -11.98
CA GLN A 69 -3.35 -1.44 -11.56
C GLN A 69 -3.74 -2.52 -10.56
N GLY A 70 -4.63 -2.17 -9.64
CA GLY A 70 -5.17 -3.08 -8.62
C GLY A 70 -6.64 -2.83 -8.34
N VAL A 71 -7.32 -3.88 -7.88
CA VAL A 71 -8.70 -3.82 -7.38
C VAL A 71 -8.70 -4.27 -5.94
N SER A 72 -9.25 -3.44 -5.05
CA SER A 72 -9.45 -3.76 -3.63
C SER A 72 -10.95 -3.97 -3.38
N PRO A 73 -11.45 -5.22 -3.35
CA PRO A 73 -12.83 -5.50 -2.97
C PRO A 73 -13.02 -5.25 -1.46
N MET A 74 -14.22 -4.82 -1.07
CA MET A 74 -14.61 -4.57 0.32
C MET A 74 -15.98 -5.18 0.59
N VAL A 75 -16.11 -5.92 1.69
CA VAL A 75 -17.36 -6.49 2.18
C VAL A 75 -17.39 -6.34 3.69
N SER A 76 -18.50 -5.82 4.22
CA SER A 76 -18.73 -5.66 5.66
C SER A 76 -20.15 -6.08 6.00
N LEU A 77 -20.33 -6.71 7.16
CA LEU A 77 -21.62 -7.17 7.66
C LEU A 77 -21.81 -6.67 9.09
N LEU A 78 -22.93 -6.01 9.34
CA LEU A 78 -23.34 -5.59 10.68
C LEU A 78 -24.60 -6.36 11.08
N TYR A 79 -24.54 -7.04 12.22
CA TYR A 79 -25.69 -7.68 12.84
C TYR A 79 -26.03 -7.00 14.16
N LYS A 80 -27.30 -6.60 14.33
CA LYS A 80 -27.84 -5.96 15.53
C LYS A 80 -28.70 -7.00 16.28
N PRO A 81 -28.18 -7.65 17.33
CA PRO A 81 -28.91 -8.70 18.03
C PRO A 81 -30.15 -8.19 18.81
N HIS A 82 -30.27 -6.89 19.05
CA HIS A 82 -31.40 -6.25 19.73
C HIS A 82 -31.73 -4.89 19.10
N LYS A 83 -33.01 -4.48 19.06
CA LYS A 83 -33.49 -3.19 18.51
C LYS A 83 -33.15 -1.95 19.38
N GLN A 84 -32.11 -1.98 20.19
CA GLN A 84 -31.72 -0.80 20.98
C GLN A 84 -30.80 0.12 20.15
N HIS A 85 -31.36 1.24 19.70
CA HIS A 85 -30.60 2.43 19.36
C HIS A 85 -30.02 3.01 20.66
N VAL A 86 -28.71 3.12 20.76
CA VAL A 86 -28.03 4.07 21.66
C VAL A 86 -27.64 5.27 20.82
#